data_AF-A0A9W9LUM7-F1
#
_entry.id   AF-A0A9W9LUM7-F1
#
_cell.length_a   1.000
_cell.length_b   1.000
_cell.length_c   1.000
_cell.angle_alpha   90.00
_cell.angle_beta   90.00
_cell.angle_gamma   90.00
#
_symmetry.space_group_name_H-M   'P 1'
#
loop_
_entity.id
_entity.type
_entity.pdbx_description
1 polymer ?
#
loop_
_entity_poly.entity_id
_entity_poly.type
_entity_poly.pdbx_seq_one_letter_code
_entity_poly.pdbx_strand_id
1 'polypeptide(L)'
;MPAHFTPLAQPGMRWTKKYIWRLNSDEERISVWFVKVAPGPEEADYLFHNFEFIDPVEAPGADHVTPPTPPTVDEVSEAVEVVEARGSHLCINDMYRTAYAFRIRSDTGEVLSWASRHVVHGPKKDQDIINQYRREGTGAANEN
;
A
#
# COMPACT_ATOMS: atom_id res chain seq x y z
N MET A 1 -22.32 6.45 -32.31
CA MET A 1 -21.92 7.45 -31.30
C MET A 1 -21.78 6.72 -29.99
N PRO A 2 -20.58 6.37 -29.49
CA PRO A 2 -20.48 5.71 -28.19
C PRO A 2 -20.65 6.77 -27.09
N ALA A 3 -21.51 6.47 -26.12
CA ALA A 3 -21.76 7.33 -24.98
C ALA A 3 -20.55 7.31 -24.04
N HIS A 4 -20.00 8.49 -23.76
CA HIS A 4 -19.02 8.68 -22.70
C HIS A 4 -19.70 8.43 -21.34
N PHE A 5 -19.28 7.38 -20.64
CA PHE A 5 -19.67 7.15 -19.26
C PHE A 5 -18.79 8.04 -18.37
N THR A 6 -19.31 9.19 -17.95
CA THR A 6 -18.68 9.99 -16.89
C THR A 6 -19.21 9.45 -15.56
N PRO A 7 -18.39 8.82 -14.70
CA PRO A 7 -18.84 8.44 -13.38
C PRO A 7 -19.20 9.71 -12.62
N LEU A 8 -20.47 9.85 -12.23
CA LEU A 8 -20.90 10.88 -11.30
C LEU A 8 -20.21 10.58 -9.96
N ALA A 9 -19.14 11.33 -9.65
CA ALA A 9 -18.52 11.30 -8.34
C ALA A 9 -19.60 11.60 -7.30
N GLN A 10 -19.92 10.63 -6.44
CA GLN A 10 -20.87 10.82 -5.35
C GLN A 10 -20.43 12.03 -4.51
N PRO A 11 -21.34 12.96 -4.15
CA PRO A 11 -20.99 14.12 -3.35
C PRO A 11 -20.40 13.67 -2.00
N GLY A 12 -19.09 13.85 -1.82
CA GLY A 12 -18.38 13.60 -0.55
C GLY A 12 -17.24 12.59 -0.60
N MET A 13 -17.17 11.71 -1.60
CA MET A 13 -16.06 10.77 -1.78
C MET A 13 -15.19 11.19 -2.96
N ARG A 14 -14.22 12.06 -2.70
CA ARG A 14 -13.16 12.37 -3.65
C ARG A 14 -11.88 11.66 -3.22
N TRP A 15 -11.32 10.85 -4.10
CA TRP A 15 -9.97 10.31 -3.92
C TRP A 15 -8.98 11.47 -4.06
N THR A 16 -8.49 12.01 -2.94
CA THR A 16 -7.63 13.19 -2.93
C THR A 16 -6.15 12.87 -2.79
N LYS A 17 -5.79 11.62 -2.53
CA LYS A 17 -4.41 11.21 -2.27
C LYS A 17 -3.94 10.22 -3.33
N LYS A 18 -2.80 10.53 -3.93
CA LYS A 18 -2.05 9.68 -4.83
C LYS A 18 -0.63 9.52 -4.29
N TYR A 19 0.00 8.41 -4.64
CA TYR A 19 1.33 8.06 -4.15
C TYR A 19 2.22 7.61 -5.31
N ILE A 20 3.49 8.02 -5.29
CA ILE A 20 4.55 7.49 -6.15
C ILE A 20 5.49 6.64 -5.29
N TRP A 21 5.80 5.44 -5.77
CA TRP A 21 6.69 4.49 -5.12
C TRP A 21 7.99 4.43 -5.91
N ARG A 22 9.13 4.47 -5.24
CA ARG A 22 10.46 4.35 -5.87
C ARG A 22 11.28 3.30 -5.15
N LEU A 23 11.73 2.30 -5.88
CA LEU A 23 12.69 1.31 -5.40
C LEU A 23 14.11 1.89 -5.50
N ASN A 24 14.85 1.82 -4.40
CA ASN A 24 16.29 2.02 -4.37
C ASN A 24 16.95 0.65 -4.23
N SER A 25 17.58 0.17 -5.30
CA SER A 25 18.23 -1.14 -5.36
C SER A 25 19.47 -1.24 -4.48
N ASP A 26 20.15 -0.13 -4.24
CA ASP A 26 21.43 -0.13 -3.51
C ASP A 26 21.22 -0.24 -1.99
N GLU A 27 20.06 0.22 -1.52
CA GLU A 27 19.69 0.25 -0.11
C GLU A 27 18.50 -0.66 0.24
N GLU A 28 18.07 -1.51 -0.72
CA GLU A 28 16.93 -2.43 -0.59
C GLU A 28 15.67 -1.79 0.01
N ARG A 29 15.45 -0.51 -0.31
CA ARG A 29 14.45 0.35 0.33
C ARG A 29 13.49 0.91 -0.68
N ILE A 30 12.22 0.98 -0.30
CA ILE A 30 11.18 1.66 -1.08
C ILE A 30 10.81 2.97 -0.39
N SER A 31 10.79 4.05 -1.17
CA SER A 31 10.31 5.36 -0.73
C SER A 31 8.92 5.63 -1.30
N VAL A 32 8.02 6.11 -0.45
CA VAL A 32 6.64 6.47 -0.81
C VAL A 32 6.49 7.98 -0.72
N TRP A 33 6.05 8.60 -1.81
CA TRP A 33 5.94 10.05 -1.94
C TRP A 33 4.49 10.44 -2.16
N PHE A 34 4.05 11.53 -1.54
CA PHE A 34 2.81 12.16 -1.94
C PHE A 34 2.96 12.77 -3.33
N VAL A 35 1.91 12.69 -4.14
CA VAL A 35 1.86 13.35 -5.45
C VAL A 35 1.26 14.75 -5.28
N LYS A 36 1.86 15.74 -5.96
CA LYS A 36 1.34 17.10 -6.00
C LYS A 36 -0.10 17.13 -6.52
N VAL A 37 -0.97 17.85 -5.82
CA VAL A 37 -2.36 18.06 -6.26
C VAL A 37 -2.41 19.30 -7.14
N ALA A 38 -1.96 19.16 -8.39
CA ALA A 38 -1.94 20.24 -9.39
C ALA A 38 -2.31 19.72 -10.79
N PRO A 39 -2.82 20.57 -11.70
CA PRO A 39 -2.98 20.21 -13.11
C PRO A 39 -1.63 19.92 -13.75
N GLY A 40 -1.55 18.89 -14.60
CA GLY A 40 -0.32 18.52 -15.31
C GLY A 40 0.12 17.08 -15.03
N PRO A 41 1.38 16.73 -15.36
CA PRO A 41 1.92 15.41 -15.08
C PRO A 41 2.01 15.15 -13.58
N GLU A 42 1.94 13.88 -13.20
CA GLU A 42 2.11 13.48 -11.80
C GLU A 42 3.56 13.70 -11.36
N GLU A 43 3.74 14.47 -10.29
CA GLU A 43 5.04 14.78 -9.72
C GLU A 43 5.05 14.47 -8.23
N ALA A 44 6.16 13.94 -7.74
CA ALA A 44 6.40 13.78 -6.31
C ALA A 44 6.48 15.15 -5.62
N ASP A 45 5.85 15.28 -4.46
CA ASP A 45 5.82 16.48 -3.63
C ASP A 45 6.82 16.35 -2.47
N TYR A 46 6.40 15.67 -1.39
CA TYR A 46 7.24 15.35 -0.24
C TYR A 46 7.17 13.88 0.13
N LEU A 47 8.24 13.40 0.77
CA LEU A 47 8.36 12.03 1.26
C LEU A 47 7.28 11.77 2.31
N PHE A 48 6.51 10.70 2.13
CA PHE A 48 5.61 10.19 3.16
C PHE A 48 6.39 9.34 4.15
N HIS A 49 6.99 8.24 3.68
CA HIS A 49 7.91 7.43 4.47
C HIS A 49 8.75 6.51 3.58
N ASN A 50 9.74 5.87 4.18
CA ASN A 50 10.42 4.72 3.60
C ASN A 50 9.99 3.43 4.29
N PHE A 51 10.08 2.32 3.57
CA PHE A 51 9.97 0.98 4.15
C PHE A 51 10.96 0.01 3.49
N GLU A 52 11.27 -1.05 4.23
CA GLU A 52 12.15 -2.15 3.85
C GLU A 52 11.38 -3.46 3.94
N PHE A 53 11.79 -4.46 3.17
CA PHE A 53 11.25 -5.82 3.31
C PHE A 53 11.85 -6.50 4.55
N ILE A 54 11.06 -7.35 5.20
CA ILE A 54 11.48 -8.06 6.40
C ILE A 54 12.01 -9.42 5.99
N ASP A 55 13.21 -9.76 6.45
CA ASP A 55 13.74 -11.11 6.30
C ASP A 55 12.92 -12.08 7.18
N PRO A 56 12.46 -13.24 6.65
CA PRO A 56 11.64 -14.20 7.40
C PRO A 56 12.31 -14.76 8.68
N VAL A 57 13.63 -14.61 8.78
CA VAL A 57 14.45 -15.08 9.90
C VAL A 57 14.59 -14.00 10.98
N GLU A 58 14.26 -12.74 10.67
CA GLU A 58 14.34 -11.64 11.61
C GLU A 58 13.10 -11.65 12.53
N ALA A 59 13.32 -11.91 13.82
CA ALA A 59 12.24 -11.81 14.80
C ALA A 59 11.76 -10.35 14.90
N PRO A 60 10.43 -10.11 14.99
CA PRO A 60 9.93 -8.75 15.15
C PRO A 60 10.45 -8.17 16.48
N GLY A 61 11.31 -7.14 16.38
CA GLY A 61 11.63 -6.30 17.52
C GLY A 61 10.38 -5.75 18.20
N ALA A 62 10.43 -5.53 19.51
CA ALA A 62 9.28 -5.12 20.35
C ALA A 62 8.58 -3.83 19.89
N ASP A 63 9.26 -3.05 19.06
CA ASP A 63 8.80 -1.77 18.53
C ASP A 63 8.10 -1.89 17.16
N HIS A 64 7.92 -3.09 16.62
CA HIS A 64 7.28 -3.25 15.31
C HIS A 64 5.79 -3.51 15.42
N VAL A 65 5.04 -3.00 14.44
CA VAL A 65 3.63 -3.32 14.26
C VAL A 65 3.51 -4.54 13.36
N THR A 66 2.67 -5.50 13.75
CA THR A 66 2.44 -6.68 12.92
C THR A 66 1.60 -6.30 11.69
N PRO A 67 2.02 -6.70 10.48
CA PRO A 67 1.21 -6.48 9.30
C PRO A 67 -0.08 -7.30 9.37
N PRO A 68 -1.19 -6.78 8.82
CA PRO A 68 -2.43 -7.53 8.71
C PRO A 68 -2.32 -8.57 7.59
N THR A 69 -3.00 -9.71 7.75
CA THR A 69 -3.07 -10.74 6.70
C THR A 69 -3.73 -10.18 5.44
N PRO A 70 -3.08 -10.21 4.26
CA PRO A 70 -3.68 -9.68 3.04
C PRO A 70 -4.89 -10.51 2.60
N PRO A 71 -5.92 -9.93 1.95
CA PRO A 71 -7.11 -10.65 1.52
C PRO A 71 -6.81 -11.83 0.59
N THR A 72 -7.43 -12.98 0.80
CA THR A 72 -7.27 -14.13 -0.11
C THR A 72 -7.74 -13.80 -1.52
N VAL A 73 -7.11 -14.43 -2.50
CA VAL A 73 -7.48 -14.37 -3.91
C VAL A 73 -7.98 -15.75 -4.32
N ASP A 74 -9.18 -15.78 -4.92
CA ASP A 74 -9.77 -17.00 -5.45
C ASP A 74 -9.03 -17.40 -6.73
N GLU A 75 -8.93 -18.70 -7.02
CA GLU A 75 -8.38 -19.24 -8.27
C GLU A 75 -6.90 -18.93 -8.54
N VAL A 76 -6.02 -19.12 -7.55
CA VAL A 76 -4.59 -19.24 -7.83
C VAL A 76 -4.24 -20.73 -7.86
N SER A 77 -4.13 -21.30 -9.06
CA SER A 77 -3.58 -22.65 -9.26
C SER A 77 -2.06 -22.71 -9.04
N GLU A 78 -1.46 -21.56 -8.73
CA GLU A 78 -0.01 -21.35 -8.72
C GLU A 78 0.47 -21.02 -7.31
N ALA A 79 1.77 -21.21 -7.06
CA ALA A 79 2.37 -20.95 -5.77
C ALA A 79 2.27 -19.46 -5.41
N VAL A 80 1.78 -19.19 -4.20
CA VAL A 80 1.70 -17.85 -3.62
C VAL A 80 2.52 -17.79 -2.35
N GLU A 81 3.13 -16.63 -2.12
CA GLU A 81 3.81 -16.32 -0.88
C GLU A 81 3.39 -14.96 -0.35
N VAL A 82 3.66 -14.72 0.93
CA VAL A 82 3.42 -13.43 1.57
C VAL A 82 4.76 -12.83 1.97
N VAL A 83 5.03 -11.65 1.42
CA VAL A 83 6.22 -10.85 1.72
C VAL A 83 5.82 -9.70 2.63
N GLU A 84 6.52 -9.55 3.75
CA GLU A 84 6.26 -8.50 4.73
C GLU A 84 7.24 -7.35 4.58
N ALA A 85 6.80 -6.15 4.94
CA ALA A 85 7.62 -4.95 4.88
C ALA A 85 7.23 -3.99 6.02
N ARG A 86 8.16 -3.14 6.45
CA ARG A 86 7.91 -2.20 7.54
C ARG A 86 8.64 -0.88 7.33
N GLY A 87 8.07 0.18 7.90
CA GLY A 87 8.65 1.51 7.92
C GLY A 87 8.25 2.25 9.18
N SER A 88 9.11 3.14 9.67
CA SER A 88 8.77 4.03 10.77
C SER A 88 9.45 5.37 10.64
N HIS A 89 8.84 6.39 11.24
CA HIS A 89 9.48 7.69 11.41
C HIS A 89 8.85 8.44 12.60
N LEU A 90 9.66 9.26 13.26
CA LEU A 90 9.19 10.21 14.25
C LEU A 90 8.75 11.49 13.52
N CYS A 91 7.47 11.86 13.65
CA CYS A 91 6.99 13.14 13.16
C CYS A 91 6.68 14.04 14.36
N ILE A 92 7.59 14.96 14.64
CA ILE A 92 7.56 15.86 15.79
C ILE A 92 7.56 15.05 17.10
N ASN A 93 6.38 14.69 17.63
CA ASN A 93 6.21 13.94 18.87
C ASN A 93 5.38 12.66 18.69
N ASP A 94 4.99 12.35 17.45
CA ASP A 94 4.14 11.22 17.13
C ASP A 94 4.99 10.16 16.40
N MET A 95 5.07 8.95 16.94
CA MET A 95 5.71 7.82 16.27
C MET A 95 4.76 7.20 15.27
N TYR A 96 5.13 7.25 13.99
CA TYR A 96 4.42 6.58 12.91
C TYR A 96 5.10 5.26 12.63
N ARG A 97 4.35 4.17 12.74
CA ARG A 97 4.79 2.82 12.39
C ARG A 97 3.86 2.26 11.34
N THR A 98 4.42 1.74 10.27
CA THR A 98 3.68 1.12 9.18
C THR A 98 4.21 -0.27 8.94
N ALA A 99 3.31 -1.24 8.80
CA ALA A 99 3.62 -2.56 8.32
C ALA A 99 2.77 -2.90 7.11
N TYR A 100 3.37 -3.67 6.21
CA TYR A 100 2.81 -4.13 4.95
C TYR A 100 2.91 -5.65 4.89
N ALA A 101 1.93 -6.26 4.26
CA ALA A 101 2.04 -7.62 3.75
C ALA A 101 1.52 -7.65 2.31
N PHE A 102 2.31 -8.24 1.42
CA PHE A 102 2.02 -8.39 0.00
C PHE A 102 1.87 -9.88 -0.29
N ARG A 103 0.70 -10.28 -0.79
CA ARG A 103 0.55 -11.61 -1.37
C ARG A 103 0.96 -11.53 -2.84
N ILE A 104 1.96 -12.31 -3.18
CA ILE A 104 2.53 -12.34 -4.52
C ILE A 104 2.45 -13.74 -5.12
N ARG A 105 2.49 -13.80 -6.45
CA ARG A 105 2.77 -15.03 -7.20
C ARG A 105 4.27 -15.31 -7.12
N SER A 106 4.67 -16.47 -6.59
CA SER A 106 6.06 -16.73 -6.19
C SER A 106 7.07 -16.76 -7.34
N ASP A 107 6.62 -17.04 -8.57
CA ASP A 107 7.48 -17.13 -9.76
C ASP A 107 7.75 -15.78 -10.44
N THR A 108 6.79 -14.86 -10.38
CA THR A 108 6.81 -13.57 -11.09
C THR A 108 6.95 -12.37 -10.18
N GLY A 109 6.62 -12.52 -8.89
CA GLY A 109 6.49 -11.40 -7.96
C GLY A 109 5.26 -10.52 -8.19
N GLU A 110 4.30 -10.93 -9.04
CA GLU A 110 3.06 -10.18 -9.27
C GLU A 110 2.26 -10.04 -7.97
N VAL A 111 1.94 -8.81 -7.56
CA VAL A 111 1.11 -8.54 -6.38
C VAL A 111 -0.36 -8.84 -6.68
N LEU A 112 -0.92 -9.82 -5.98
CA LEU A 112 -2.30 -10.28 -6.12
C LEU A 112 -3.24 -9.53 -5.17
N SER A 113 -2.77 -9.31 -3.93
CA SER A 113 -3.44 -8.51 -2.92
C SER A 113 -2.41 -8.01 -1.90
N TRP A 114 -2.75 -6.95 -1.17
CA TRP A 114 -1.89 -6.44 -0.12
C TRP A 114 -2.70 -5.79 0.98
N ALA A 115 -2.10 -5.66 2.14
CA ALA A 115 -2.69 -4.96 3.26
C ALA A 115 -1.63 -4.15 4.00
N SER A 116 -2.07 -3.07 4.64
CA SER A 116 -1.21 -2.25 5.49
C SER A 116 -1.87 -1.95 6.82
N ARG A 117 -1.04 -1.77 7.85
CA ARG A 117 -1.44 -1.23 9.14
C ARG A 117 -0.58 -0.03 9.46
N HIS A 118 -1.21 1.10 9.73
CA HIS A 118 -0.55 2.33 10.14
C HIS A 118 -0.97 2.63 11.57
N VAL A 119 0.00 2.60 12.49
CA VAL A 119 -0.19 2.95 13.89
C VAL A 119 0.52 4.26 14.15
N VAL A 120 -0.19 5.20 14.76
CA VAL A 120 0.34 6.48 15.20
C VAL A 120 0.12 6.57 16.70
N HIS A 121 1.21 6.66 17.45
CA HIS A 121 1.17 6.86 18.88
C HIS A 121 1.92 8.14 19.26
N GLY A 122 1.23 9.06 19.93
CA GLY A 122 1.81 10.30 20.42
C GLY A 122 0.92 10.98 21.47
N PRO A 123 1.37 12.11 22.05
CA PRO A 123 0.71 12.73 23.21
C PRO A 123 -0.75 13.17 22.98
N LYS A 124 -1.14 13.36 21.71
CA LYS A 124 -2.47 13.83 21.31
C LYS A 124 -3.12 12.98 20.22
N LYS A 125 -2.45 11.91 19.77
CA LYS A 125 -2.90 11.07 18.67
C LYS A 125 -2.67 9.63 19.02
N ASP A 126 -3.73 8.84 18.89
CA ASP A 126 -3.68 7.40 19.01
C ASP A 126 -4.59 6.85 17.91
N GLN A 127 -3.98 6.37 16.83
CA GLN A 127 -4.69 5.89 15.65
C GLN A 127 -4.11 4.57 15.19
N ASP A 128 -5.01 3.66 14.80
CA ASP A 128 -4.66 2.37 14.22
C ASP A 128 -5.54 2.17 12.98
N ILE A 129 -4.93 2.25 11.81
CA ILE A 129 -5.61 2.22 10.52
C ILE A 129 -5.17 0.96 9.79
N ILE A 130 -6.12 0.10 9.44
CA ILE A 130 -5.90 -1.09 8.63
C ILE A 130 -6.50 -0.87 7.25
N ASN A 131 -5.69 -1.03 6.22
CA ASN A 131 -6.11 -0.99 4.83
C ASN A 131 -5.94 -2.37 4.19
N GLN A 132 -6.87 -2.74 3.32
CA GLN A 132 -6.83 -3.98 2.56
C GLN A 132 -7.15 -3.70 1.09
N TYR A 133 -6.37 -4.28 0.20
CA TYR A 133 -6.44 -4.04 -1.23
C TYR A 133 -6.37 -5.38 -1.98
N ARG A 134 -7.22 -5.53 -2.99
CA ARG A 134 -7.21 -6.65 -3.93
C ARG A 134 -7.44 -6.07 -5.32
N ARG A 135 -6.79 -6.64 -6.33
CA ARG A 135 -7.11 -6.30 -7.72
C ARG A 135 -8.52 -6.80 -8.02
N GLU A 136 -9.39 -5.96 -8.57
CA GLU A 136 -10.64 -6.45 -9.13
C GLU A 136 -10.29 -7.46 -10.22
N GLY A 137 -10.89 -8.66 -10.16
CA GLY A 137 -10.74 -9.63 -11.23
C GLY A 137 -11.16 -8.98 -12.54
N THR A 138 -10.49 -9.32 -13.65
CA THR A 138 -10.94 -8.93 -14.99
C THR A 138 -12.40 -9.36 -15.14
N GLY A 139 -13.32 -8.41 -14.96
CA GLY A 139 -14.72 -8.63 -15.31
C GLY A 139 -14.73 -9.00 -16.77
N ALA A 140 -15.25 -10.19 -17.09
CA ALA A 140 -15.56 -10.53 -18.46
C ALA A 140 -16.35 -9.35 -19.04
N ALA A 141 -15.80 -8.73 -20.08
CA ALA A 141 -16.56 -7.81 -20.90
C ALA A 141 -17.71 -8.64 -21.48
N ASN A 142 -18.89 -8.55 -20.87
CA ASN A 142 -20.11 -9.03 -21.48
C ASN A 142 -20.38 -8.09 -22.66
N GLU A 143 -19.86 -8.45 -23.83
CA GLU A 143 -20.41 -7.99 -25.09
C GLU A 143 -21.84 -8.51 -25.21
N ASN A 144 -22.81 -7.60 -25.14
CA ASN A 144 -24.09 -7.74 -25.82
C ASN A 144 -24.66 -6.36 -26.17
#